data_AF-A0A7K3DRM6-F1
#
_entry.id   AF-A0A7K3DRM6-F1
#
_cell.length_a   1.000
_cell.length_b   1.000
_cell.length_c   1.000
_cell.angle_alpha   90.00
_cell.angle_beta   90.00
_cell.angle_gamma   90.00
#
_symmetry.space_group_name_H-M   'P 1'
#
loop_
_entity.id
_entity.type
_entity.pdbx_description
1 polymer ?
#
loop_
_entity_poly.entity_id
_entity_poly.type
_entity_poly.pdbx_seq_one_letter_code
_entity_poly.pdbx_strand_id
1 'polypeptide(L)'
;MSTVLTVVRSGALTTVQDAGRTGHAHLGVPRSGALDAPAMRLANRLVGNPAHTAVLETTLTGCAVRPDAAVTAVVGGAPCRVTVGGRPVPWGSPVRVPAGAVLDAGPATSGLRSYLAFAGGVAVEPVLASRSTDLLSGLGPDPLADGALIPL
;
A
#
# COMPACT_ATOMS: atom_id res chain seq x y z
N MET A 1 13.18 7.55 -15.43
CA MET A 1 11.77 7.94 -15.22
C MET A 1 11.25 7.09 -14.08
N SER A 2 10.69 7.68 -13.03
CA SER A 2 10.06 6.95 -11.93
C SER A 2 8.70 6.44 -12.38
N THR A 3 8.35 5.22 -11.98
CA THR A 3 7.03 4.63 -12.25
C THR A 3 5.96 5.34 -11.41
N VAL A 4 4.76 5.52 -11.95
CA VAL A 4 3.61 6.14 -11.28
C VAL A 4 2.44 5.17 -11.22
N LEU A 5 1.81 5.07 -10.05
CA LEU A 5 0.51 4.42 -9.84
C LEU A 5 -0.60 5.45 -9.93
N THR A 6 -1.58 5.22 -10.79
CA THR A 6 -2.88 5.87 -10.69
C THR A 6 -3.80 5.05 -9.78
N VAL A 7 -4.40 5.69 -8.79
CA VAL A 7 -5.47 5.11 -7.97
C VAL A 7 -6.75 5.10 -8.80
N VAL A 8 -7.25 3.90 -9.12
CA VAL A 8 -8.50 3.72 -9.87
C VAL A 8 -9.69 3.67 -8.92
N ARG A 9 -9.49 3.07 -7.74
CA ARG A 9 -10.49 2.98 -6.66
C ARG A 9 -9.77 2.98 -5.32
N SER A 10 -10.00 3.99 -4.49
CA SER A 10 -9.36 4.12 -3.18
C SER A 10 -9.99 3.25 -2.10
N GLY A 11 -11.26 2.85 -2.27
CA GLY A 11 -11.99 2.07 -1.28
C GLY A 11 -12.44 2.90 -0.08
N ALA A 12 -12.81 2.23 1.01
CA ALA A 12 -13.36 2.89 2.19
C ALA A 12 -12.30 3.75 2.92
N LEU A 13 -11.07 3.23 2.98
CA LEU A 13 -9.91 3.94 3.48
C LEU A 13 -8.64 3.23 3.00
N THR A 14 -7.84 3.91 2.19
CA THR A 14 -6.50 3.45 1.81
C THR A 14 -5.49 4.53 2.10
N THR A 15 -4.39 4.16 2.76
CA THR A 15 -3.32 5.08 3.16
C THR A 15 -1.96 4.50 2.79
N VAL A 16 -0.94 5.37 2.67
CA VAL A 16 0.44 4.92 2.59
C VAL A 16 0.91 4.60 4.01
N GLN A 17 1.51 3.43 4.21
CA GLN A 17 2.02 3.00 5.51
C GLN A 17 3.40 2.38 5.40
N ASP A 18 4.28 2.72 6.34
CA ASP A 18 5.55 2.05 6.58
C ASP A 18 5.68 1.62 8.05
N ALA A 19 6.91 1.56 8.59
CA ALA A 19 7.14 1.21 9.99
C ALA A 19 6.74 2.31 11.00
N GLY A 20 6.33 3.48 10.52
CA GLY A 20 5.98 4.66 11.30
C GLY A 20 7.16 5.56 11.65
N ARG A 21 6.86 6.69 12.29
CA ARG A 21 7.80 7.71 12.78
C ARG A 21 8.11 7.52 14.27
N THR A 22 9.23 6.90 14.59
CA THR A 22 9.64 6.70 16.00
C THR A 22 10.44 7.91 16.52
N GLY A 23 10.61 8.03 17.84
CA GLY A 23 11.46 9.06 18.46
C GLY A 23 10.81 10.42 18.75
N HIS A 24 9.58 10.66 18.27
CA HIS A 24 8.93 11.98 18.37
C HIS A 24 7.86 12.08 19.48
N ALA A 25 7.77 11.10 20.37
CA ALA A 25 6.77 11.08 21.45
C ALA A 25 6.87 12.30 22.39
N HIS A 26 8.07 12.83 22.59
CA HIS A 26 8.33 14.03 23.38
C HIS A 26 7.70 15.31 22.78
N LEU A 27 7.28 15.27 21.51
CA LEU A 27 6.58 16.34 20.81
C LEU A 27 5.08 16.04 20.66
N GLY A 28 4.57 14.97 21.28
CA GLY A 28 3.18 14.53 21.11
C GLY A 28 2.88 13.89 19.75
N VAL A 29 3.91 13.58 18.95
CA VAL A 29 3.73 12.97 17.62
C VAL A 29 3.61 11.44 17.79
N PRO A 30 2.49 10.82 17.38
CA PRO A 30 2.33 9.38 17.45
C PRO A 30 3.16 8.70 16.36
N ARG A 31 3.46 7.42 16.59
CA ARG A 31 4.27 6.61 15.66
C ARG A 31 3.59 6.42 14.30
N SER A 32 2.27 6.30 14.26
CA SER A 32 1.55 5.74 13.10
C SER A 32 2.18 4.41 12.63
N GLY A 33 2.17 4.12 11.34
CA GLY A 33 2.64 2.86 10.78
C GLY A 33 1.50 1.94 10.38
N ALA A 34 1.84 0.91 9.62
CA ALA A 34 0.90 -0.16 9.31
C ALA A 34 0.33 -0.78 10.60
N LEU A 35 -0.99 -0.97 10.64
CA LEU A 35 -1.66 -1.53 11.82
C LEU A 35 -1.18 -2.96 12.10
N ASP A 36 -1.11 -3.78 11.05
CA ASP A 36 -0.57 -5.14 11.07
C ASP A 36 0.83 -5.14 10.46
N ALA A 37 1.80 -4.68 11.25
CA ALA A 37 3.19 -4.62 10.84
C ALA A 37 3.78 -5.99 10.42
N PRO A 38 3.47 -7.13 11.07
CA PRO A 38 3.85 -8.45 10.56
C PRO A 38 3.38 -8.73 9.13
N ALA A 39 2.11 -8.45 8.81
CA ALA A 39 1.57 -8.65 7.46
C ALA A 39 2.22 -7.73 6.43
N MET A 40 2.42 -6.44 6.75
CA MET A 40 3.15 -5.50 5.90
C MET A 40 4.57 -6.00 5.60
N ARG A 41 5.31 -6.43 6.63
CA ARG A 41 6.67 -6.96 6.46
C ARG A 41 6.69 -8.21 5.59
N LEU A 42 5.70 -9.10 5.73
CA LEU A 42 5.59 -10.28 4.87
C LEU A 42 5.36 -9.88 3.41
N ALA A 43 4.43 -8.96 3.14
CA ALA A 43 4.18 -8.45 1.79
C ALA A 43 5.44 -7.85 1.16
N ASN A 44 6.17 -6.99 1.89
CA ASN A 44 7.45 -6.45 1.42
C ASN A 44 8.47 -7.53 1.09
N ARG A 45 8.66 -8.53 1.96
CA ARG A 45 9.61 -9.63 1.70
C ARG A 45 9.25 -10.42 0.44
N LEU A 46 7.96 -10.65 0.18
CA LEU A 46 7.51 -11.40 -1.00
C LEU A 46 7.86 -10.69 -2.31
N VAL A 47 7.91 -9.36 -2.34
CA VAL A 47 8.35 -8.58 -3.53
C VAL A 47 9.83 -8.18 -3.48
N GLY A 48 10.60 -8.69 -2.52
CA GLY A 48 12.05 -8.44 -2.41
C GLY A 48 12.43 -7.11 -1.76
N ASN A 49 11.49 -6.40 -1.13
CA ASN A 49 11.77 -5.13 -0.47
C ASN A 49 12.38 -5.32 0.93
N PRO A 50 13.13 -4.32 1.43
CA PRO A 50 13.37 -4.15 2.87
C PRO A 50 12.05 -4.19 3.66
N ALA A 51 12.09 -4.76 4.87
CA ALA A 51 10.88 -5.05 5.64
C ALA A 51 10.01 -3.80 5.96
N HIS A 52 10.64 -2.62 6.03
CA HIS A 52 10.01 -1.35 6.41
C HIS A 52 9.69 -0.44 5.22
N THR A 53 9.82 -0.94 3.99
CA THR A 53 9.44 -0.18 2.79
C THR A 53 7.95 0.16 2.82
N ALA A 54 7.61 1.37 2.38
CA ALA A 54 6.22 1.83 2.37
C ALA A 54 5.36 1.03 1.37
N VAL A 55 4.12 0.77 1.79
CA VAL A 55 3.10 0.03 1.03
C VAL A 55 1.77 0.79 1.09
N LEU A 56 0.76 0.32 0.36
CA LEU A 56 -0.61 0.79 0.58
C LEU A 56 -1.31 -0.14 1.59
N GLU A 57 -1.84 0.43 2.66
CA GLU A 57 -2.75 -0.26 3.60
C GLU A 57 -4.19 0.11 3.23
N THR A 58 -5.01 -0.88 2.88
CA THR A 58 -6.43 -0.69 2.53
C THR A 58 -7.35 -1.37 3.52
N THR A 59 -8.46 -0.72 3.85
CA THR A 59 -9.42 -1.14 4.87
C THR A 59 -10.75 -1.55 4.23
N LEU A 60 -11.25 -2.73 4.61
CA LEU A 60 -12.59 -3.27 4.30
C LEU A 60 -12.87 -3.54 2.81
N THR A 61 -12.99 -2.52 1.98
CA THR A 61 -13.47 -2.65 0.59
C THR A 61 -12.37 -2.78 -0.46
N GLY A 62 -11.11 -2.76 -0.03
CA GLY A 62 -9.94 -2.94 -0.88
C GLY A 62 -9.59 -1.71 -1.73
N CYS A 63 -8.62 -1.85 -2.63
CA CYS A 63 -8.07 -0.77 -3.45
C CYS A 63 -7.71 -1.29 -4.84
N ALA A 64 -7.91 -0.47 -5.88
CA ALA A 64 -7.48 -0.76 -7.23
C ALA A 64 -6.52 0.32 -7.75
N VAL A 65 -5.39 -0.09 -8.30
CA VAL A 65 -4.35 0.79 -8.85
C VAL A 65 -3.91 0.35 -10.25
N ARG A 66 -3.41 1.29 -11.04
CA ARG A 66 -2.91 1.07 -12.39
C ARG A 66 -1.51 1.70 -12.54
N PRO A 67 -0.46 0.90 -12.73
CA PRO A 67 0.88 1.42 -12.98
C PRO A 67 1.04 1.88 -14.44
N ASP A 68 1.87 2.89 -14.68
CA ASP A 68 2.25 3.35 -16.02
C ASP A 68 3.39 2.52 -16.65
N ALA A 69 4.13 1.77 -15.84
CA ALA A 69 5.13 0.79 -16.24
C ALA A 69 4.82 -0.60 -15.67
N ALA A 70 5.45 -1.64 -16.20
CA ALA A 70 5.23 -2.99 -15.68
C ALA A 70 5.93 -3.18 -14.32
N VAL A 71 5.19 -3.60 -13.30
CA VAL A 71 5.68 -3.75 -11.91
C VAL A 71 5.45 -5.16 -11.38
N THR A 72 6.21 -5.55 -10.36
CA THR A 72 5.92 -6.74 -9.55
C THR A 72 5.25 -6.28 -8.26
N ALA A 73 4.11 -6.87 -7.93
CA ALA A 73 3.32 -6.50 -6.75
C ALA A 73 2.79 -7.73 -6.02
N VAL A 74 2.39 -7.57 -4.76
CA VAL A 74 1.68 -8.59 -3.99
C VAL A 74 0.58 -7.95 -3.16
N VAL A 75 -0.52 -8.68 -2.97
CA VAL A 75 -1.57 -8.34 -2.01
C VAL A 75 -1.51 -9.35 -0.86
N GLY A 76 -1.34 -8.87 0.38
CA GLY A 76 -1.29 -9.69 1.60
C GLY A 76 -2.17 -9.12 2.73
N GLY A 77 -2.06 -9.67 3.94
CA GLY A 77 -2.87 -9.27 5.10
C GLY A 77 -4.22 -9.98 5.17
N ALA A 78 -5.32 -9.24 5.22
CA ALA A 78 -6.65 -9.81 5.12
C ALA A 78 -6.85 -10.47 3.73
N PRO A 79 -7.34 -11.72 3.66
CA PRO A 79 -7.65 -12.38 2.39
C PRO A 79 -8.74 -11.62 1.62
N CYS A 80 -8.53 -11.50 0.31
CA CYS A 80 -9.48 -10.89 -0.61
C CYS A 80 -9.30 -11.48 -2.03
N ARG A 81 -10.28 -11.24 -2.91
CA ARG A 81 -10.11 -11.54 -4.34
C ARG A 81 -9.12 -10.55 -4.94
N VAL A 82 -8.12 -11.06 -5.66
CA VAL A 82 -7.14 -10.23 -6.37
C VAL A 82 -7.26 -10.47 -7.86
N THR A 83 -7.25 -9.40 -8.66
CA THR A 83 -7.19 -9.51 -10.13
C THR A 83 -6.15 -8.60 -10.74
N VAL A 84 -5.63 -8.99 -11.91
CA VAL A 84 -4.79 -8.17 -12.78
C VAL A 84 -5.46 -8.09 -14.14
N GLY A 85 -5.85 -6.89 -14.58
CA GLY A 85 -6.61 -6.71 -15.83
C GLY A 85 -7.91 -7.51 -15.85
N GLY A 86 -8.58 -7.64 -14.69
CA GLY A 86 -9.81 -8.42 -14.51
C GLY A 86 -9.62 -9.93 -14.40
N ARG A 87 -8.41 -10.47 -14.64
CA ARG A 87 -8.12 -11.90 -14.52
C ARG A 87 -7.74 -12.24 -13.06
N PRO A 88 -8.35 -13.26 -12.44
CA PRO A 88 -7.97 -13.69 -11.10
C PRO A 88 -6.49 -14.08 -11.00
N VAL A 89 -5.86 -13.67 -9.91
CA VAL A 89 -4.49 -14.08 -9.55
C VAL A 89 -4.46 -14.52 -8.08
N PRO A 90 -3.46 -15.32 -7.66
CA PRO A 90 -3.37 -15.77 -6.27
C PRO A 90 -3.14 -14.59 -5.31
N TRP A 91 -3.91 -14.55 -4.23
CA TRP A 91 -3.61 -13.72 -3.07
C TRP A 91 -2.34 -14.24 -2.35
N GLY A 92 -1.56 -13.36 -1.73
CA GLY A 92 -0.37 -13.74 -0.97
C GLY A 92 0.81 -14.23 -1.82
N SER A 93 0.77 -14.03 -3.14
CA SER A 93 1.86 -14.39 -4.07
C SER A 93 2.26 -13.20 -4.93
N PRO A 94 3.56 -12.99 -5.20
CA PRO A 94 4.00 -11.96 -6.14
C PRO A 94 3.45 -12.20 -7.54
N VAL A 95 2.94 -11.13 -8.15
CA VAL A 95 2.37 -11.12 -9.49
C VAL A 95 2.99 -10.01 -10.33
N ARG A 96 3.16 -10.26 -11.63
CA ARG A 96 3.52 -9.22 -12.59
C ARG A 96 2.27 -8.47 -12.99
N VAL A 97 2.29 -7.15 -12.83
CA VAL A 97 1.25 -6.23 -13.30
C VAL A 97 1.80 -5.50 -14.53
N PRO A 98 1.27 -5.78 -15.74
CA PRO A 98 1.67 -5.04 -16.94
C PRO A 98 1.34 -3.54 -16.82
N ALA A 99 2.08 -2.72 -17.55
CA ALA A 99 1.77 -1.30 -17.71
C ALA A 99 0.30 -1.13 -18.17
N GLY A 100 -0.43 -0.22 -17.55
CA GLY A 100 -1.84 0.05 -17.85
C GLY A 100 -2.85 -1.00 -17.35
N ALA A 101 -2.41 -2.16 -16.85
CA ALA A 101 -3.31 -3.14 -16.26
C ALA A 101 -3.69 -2.75 -14.83
N VAL A 102 -4.96 -2.92 -14.46
CA VAL A 102 -5.42 -2.65 -13.10
C VAL A 102 -5.09 -3.84 -12.20
N LEU A 103 -4.34 -3.60 -11.12
CA LEU A 103 -4.25 -4.48 -9.96
C LEU A 103 -5.40 -4.11 -9.02
N ASP A 104 -6.34 -5.03 -8.83
CA ASP A 104 -7.52 -4.83 -8.00
C ASP A 104 -7.51 -5.79 -6.82
N ALA A 105 -7.36 -5.24 -5.61
CA ALA A 105 -7.66 -5.92 -4.37
C ALA A 105 -9.14 -5.64 -4.02
N GLY A 106 -9.97 -6.68 -4.06
CA GLY A 106 -11.38 -6.60 -3.69
C GLY A 106 -11.61 -6.46 -2.18
N PRO A 107 -12.88 -6.48 -1.75
CA PRO A 107 -13.22 -6.46 -0.33
C PRO A 107 -12.60 -7.64 0.44
N ALA A 108 -12.19 -7.37 1.68
CA ALA A 108 -11.71 -8.39 2.59
C ALA A 108 -12.84 -9.39 2.91
N THR A 109 -12.56 -10.69 2.82
CA THR A 109 -13.53 -11.75 3.13
C THR A 109 -13.45 -12.22 4.58
N SER A 110 -12.32 -11.99 5.23
CA SER A 110 -12.07 -12.21 6.66
C SER A 110 -10.95 -11.27 7.09
N GLY A 111 -10.95 -10.84 8.36
CA GLY A 111 -10.08 -9.74 8.81
C GLY A 111 -10.55 -8.39 8.26
N LEU A 112 -9.65 -7.40 8.22
CA LEU A 112 -10.03 -6.01 7.90
C LEU A 112 -9.06 -5.25 6.99
N ARG A 113 -7.73 -5.44 7.15
CA ARG A 113 -6.71 -4.68 6.43
C ARG A 113 -5.89 -5.56 5.51
N SER A 114 -5.80 -5.17 4.24
CA SER A 114 -4.91 -5.77 3.25
C SER A 114 -3.79 -4.80 2.89
N TYR A 115 -2.67 -5.35 2.41
CA TYR A 115 -1.49 -4.57 2.05
C TYR A 115 -1.13 -4.83 0.59
N LEU A 116 -1.02 -3.75 -0.19
CA LEU A 116 -0.49 -3.81 -1.56
C LEU A 116 0.97 -3.34 -1.51
N ALA A 117 1.90 -4.27 -1.72
CA ALA A 117 3.32 -3.96 -1.80
C ALA A 117 3.80 -4.07 -3.25
N PHE A 118 4.69 -3.16 -3.66
CA PHE A 118 5.27 -3.09 -5.00
C PHE A 118 6.78 -3.22 -4.86
N ALA A 119 7.44 -3.99 -5.74
CA ALA A 119 8.90 -4.04 -5.77
C ALA A 119 9.46 -2.61 -6.00
N GLY A 120 10.37 -2.16 -5.13
CA GLY A 120 10.85 -0.77 -5.06
C GLY A 120 10.18 0.07 -3.98
N GLY A 121 8.92 -0.22 -3.66
CA GLY A 121 8.15 0.46 -2.61
C GLY A 121 7.27 1.60 -3.13
N VAL A 122 6.58 2.26 -2.21
CA VAL A 122 5.86 3.52 -2.48
C VAL A 122 6.77 4.70 -2.13
N ALA A 123 7.10 5.54 -3.10
CA ALA A 123 8.16 6.55 -3.02
C ALA A 123 7.67 7.98 -2.75
N VAL A 124 6.60 8.13 -1.95
CA VAL A 124 6.15 9.46 -1.49
C VAL A 124 7.19 10.12 -0.58
N GLU A 125 7.15 11.45 -0.47
CA GLU A 125 8.09 12.19 0.38
C GLU A 125 7.86 11.84 1.88
N PRO A 126 8.90 11.50 2.65
CA PRO A 126 8.76 11.22 4.07
C PRO A 126 8.53 12.49 4.90
N VAL A 127 7.69 12.37 5.93
CA VAL A 127 7.47 13.38 6.98
C VAL A 127 7.95 12.80 8.31
N LEU A 128 8.93 13.47 8.93
CA LEU A 128 9.61 12.98 10.15
C LEU A 128 10.19 11.57 9.95
N ALA A 129 10.90 11.39 8.84
CA ALA A 129 11.55 10.14 8.42
C ALA A 129 10.62 8.94 8.17
N SER A 130 9.31 9.16 8.04
CA SER A 130 8.30 8.12 7.73
C SER A 130 7.36 8.58 6.63
N ARG A 131 6.93 7.64 5.80
CA ARG A 131 5.91 7.80 4.75
C ARG A 131 4.50 7.45 5.22
N SER A 132 4.32 7.07 6.48
CA SER A 132 3.01 6.70 7.00
C SER A 132 2.04 7.88 7.05
N THR A 133 0.79 7.65 6.67
CA THR A 133 -0.30 8.59 6.96
C THR A 133 -0.69 8.48 8.43
N ASP A 134 -0.83 9.60 9.12
CA ASP A 134 -1.50 9.69 10.41
C ASP A 134 -2.78 10.53 10.29
N LEU A 135 -3.92 9.86 10.39
CA LEU A 135 -5.24 10.48 10.22
C LEU A 135 -5.60 11.45 11.35
N LEU A 136 -5.01 11.29 12.54
CA LEU A 136 -5.34 12.14 13.69
C LEU A 136 -4.64 13.49 13.59
N SER A 137 -3.35 13.48 13.22
CA SER A 137 -2.52 14.69 13.15
C SER A 137 -2.44 15.31 11.76
N GLY A 138 -2.81 14.57 10.71
CA GLY A 138 -2.61 14.98 9.30
C GLY A 138 -1.15 14.86 8.84
N LEU A 139 -0.28 14.18 9.59
CA LEU A 139 1.12 14.01 9.19
C LEU A 139 1.29 12.90 8.14
N GLY A 140 2.13 13.19 7.15
CA GLY A 140 2.42 12.27 6.05
C GLY A 140 1.51 12.52 4.84
N PRO A 141 1.45 11.56 3.90
CA PRO A 141 0.58 11.66 2.74
C PRO A 141 -0.89 11.62 3.12
N ASP A 142 -1.73 12.35 2.39
CA ASP A 142 -3.18 12.26 2.53
C ASP A 142 -3.70 10.84 2.23
N PRO A 143 -4.86 10.46 2.80
CA PRO A 143 -5.57 9.27 2.38
C PRO A 143 -5.81 9.28 0.86
N LEU A 144 -5.69 8.11 0.23
CA LEU A 144 -5.82 8.03 -1.21
C LEU A 144 -7.23 8.37 -1.66
N ALA A 145 -7.32 9.11 -2.77
CA ALA A 145 -8.54 9.40 -3.49
C ALA A 145 -8.47 8.81 -4.90
N ASP A 146 -9.63 8.58 -5.51
CA ASP A 146 -9.71 8.19 -6.91
C ASP A 146 -9.03 9.23 -7.80
N GLY A 147 -8.20 8.77 -8.74
CA GLY A 147 -7.39 9.61 -9.62
C GLY A 147 -6.06 10.08 -9.02
N ALA A 148 -5.77 9.81 -7.74
CA ALA A 148 -4.48 10.15 -7.14
C ALA A 148 -3.32 9.46 -7.88
N LEU A 149 -2.20 10.18 -8.01
CA LEU A 149 -0.97 9.69 -8.63
C LEU A 149 0.08 9.48 -7.55
N ILE A 150 0.60 8.26 -7.43
CA ILE A 150 1.52 7.87 -6.37
C ILE A 150 2.82 7.34 -7.01
N PRO A 151 3.98 7.93 -6.69
CA PRO A 151 5.26 7.41 -7.20
C PRO A 151 5.62 6.07 -6.55
N LEU A 152 6.25 5.20 -7.33
CA LEU A 152 6.92 3.97 -6.88
C LEU A 152 8.44 4.12 -6.89
#